data_AF-A0A6C0HD73-F1
#
_entry.id   AF-A0A6C0HD73-F1
#
_cell.length_a   1.000
_cell.length_b   1.000
_cell.length_c   1.000
_cell.angle_alpha   90.00
_cell.angle_beta   90.00
_cell.angle_gamma   90.00
#
_symmetry.space_group_name_H-M   'P 1'
#
loop_
_entity.id
_entity.type
_entity.pdbx_description
1 polymer ?
#
loop_
_entity_poly.entity_id
_entity_poly.type
_entity_poly.pdbx_seq_one_letter_code
_entity_poly.pdbx_strand_id
1 'polypeptide(L)'
;MHKKIDDCKQEDLIKNYTYKQIKDTTLEEYIEFIESSCDNELKTVKKKAKVSDDNIIIPKFTDYAFIRDNNYNVQQLKVFAKHYNLKISGNKSQLINRLYIFLKLSSRIVIIQKNFRGKLQRNYNNCHGPAFIDRSLCTNTSDFLTIENMVDLPFSQFFSYKDVDGFIYGFDIISLYNLIIKSGKKAQNPYNRNDLPKEVLQTIRNLIRLSKILKIQIDIDIKDVNDDISNQKSIELKILDIFQTIDSLGNYSDPAWFLSLNRQQILKFVRELHDIWDYRAQLSAETKRNICPPNGDPFRNINATYIVNESNIDNIRKFIYPLLEKFVNSGVDKDSKSLGAYYVLGALTLVNQNAATSLPWLFQSVSYF
;
A
#
# COMPACT_ATOMS: atom_id res chain seq x y z
N MET A 1 -6.85 -37.42 44.16
CA MET A 1 -7.21 -38.09 42.89
C MET A 1 -8.64 -37.81 42.39
N HIS A 2 -9.58 -37.36 43.25
CA HIS A 2 -10.98 -37.09 42.84
C HIS A 2 -11.25 -35.74 42.15
N LYS A 3 -10.32 -34.78 42.15
CA LYS A 3 -10.53 -33.45 41.54
C LYS A 3 -10.33 -33.38 40.01
N LYS A 4 -9.72 -34.40 39.40
CA LYS A 4 -9.49 -34.46 37.93
C LYS A 4 -10.66 -35.09 37.15
N ILE A 5 -11.60 -35.74 37.85
CA ILE A 5 -12.68 -36.51 37.21
C ILE A 5 -13.89 -35.61 36.91
N ASP A 6 -14.12 -34.55 37.70
CA ASP A 6 -15.26 -33.64 37.51
C ASP A 6 -15.03 -32.63 36.37
N ASP A 7 -13.79 -32.16 36.16
CA ASP A 7 -13.44 -31.30 35.02
C ASP A 7 -13.60 -32.04 33.68
N CYS A 8 -13.32 -33.36 33.66
CA CYS A 8 -13.49 -34.21 32.47
C CYS A 8 -14.97 -34.40 32.10
N LYS A 9 -15.87 -34.47 33.09
CA LYS A 9 -17.32 -34.60 32.87
C LYS A 9 -17.97 -33.31 32.36
N GLN A 10 -17.43 -32.14 32.70
CA GLN A 10 -17.86 -30.86 32.13
C GLN A 10 -17.34 -30.66 30.70
N GLU A 11 -16.13 -31.12 30.38
CA GLU A 11 -15.63 -31.15 28.99
C GLU A 11 -16.47 -32.08 28.10
N ASP A 12 -16.99 -33.18 28.64
CA ASP A 12 -17.84 -34.12 27.89
C ASP A 12 -19.28 -33.64 27.69
N LEU A 13 -19.82 -32.80 28.58
CA LEU A 13 -21.11 -32.11 28.38
C LEU A 13 -21.04 -31.04 27.27
N ILE A 14 -19.88 -30.39 27.10
CA ILE A 14 -19.64 -29.42 26.02
C ILE A 14 -19.39 -30.15 24.68
N LYS A 15 -18.78 -31.34 24.70
CA LYS A 15 -18.58 -32.18 23.50
C LYS A 15 -19.85 -32.83 22.96
N ASN A 16 -20.88 -33.02 23.80
CA ASN A 16 -22.15 -33.63 23.38
C ASN A 16 -23.17 -32.65 22.78
N TYR A 17 -22.82 -31.36 22.61
CA TYR A 17 -23.52 -30.50 21.65
C TYR A 17 -23.17 -30.96 20.24
N THR A 18 -23.96 -31.90 19.73
CA THR A 18 -23.82 -32.47 18.39
C THR A 18 -23.64 -31.36 17.34
N TYR A 19 -22.62 -31.51 16.49
CA TYR A 19 -22.27 -30.68 15.32
C TYR A 19 -23.46 -30.34 14.38
N LYS A 20 -24.59 -31.04 14.57
CA LYS A 20 -25.85 -30.91 13.83
C LYS A 20 -26.76 -29.79 14.34
N GLN A 21 -26.67 -29.40 15.63
CA GLN A 21 -27.53 -28.35 16.21
C GLN A 21 -27.00 -26.92 15.99
N ILE A 22 -25.68 -26.75 15.82
CA ILE A 22 -25.02 -25.44 15.66
C ILE A 22 -25.32 -24.79 14.30
N LYS A 23 -25.77 -25.57 13.30
CA LYS A 23 -26.04 -25.06 11.95
C LYS A 23 -27.26 -24.12 11.86
N ASP A 24 -28.20 -24.25 12.80
CA ASP A 24 -29.45 -23.48 12.82
C ASP A 24 -29.58 -22.56 14.05
N THR A 25 -28.55 -22.50 14.91
CA THR A 25 -28.57 -21.65 16.11
C THR A 25 -28.25 -20.21 15.74
N THR A 26 -29.11 -19.27 16.13
CA THR A 26 -28.83 -17.85 15.92
C THR A 26 -27.70 -17.38 16.84
N LEU A 27 -27.03 -16.28 16.48
CA LEU A 27 -25.97 -15.70 17.32
C LEU A 27 -26.50 -15.34 18.73
N GLU A 28 -27.76 -14.93 18.81
CA GLU A 28 -28.46 -14.55 20.04
C GLU A 28 -28.66 -15.77 20.95
N GLU A 29 -29.16 -16.88 20.42
CA GLU A 29 -29.32 -18.14 21.15
C GLU A 29 -27.99 -18.68 21.69
N TYR A 30 -26.90 -18.55 20.91
CA TYR A 30 -25.57 -18.96 21.35
C TYR A 30 -25.02 -18.08 22.48
N ILE A 31 -25.28 -16.76 22.42
CA ILE A 31 -24.92 -15.84 23.50
C ILE A 31 -25.70 -16.20 24.77
N GLU A 32 -27.02 -16.36 24.68
CA GLU A 32 -27.87 -16.74 25.82
C GLU A 32 -27.43 -18.06 26.47
N PHE A 33 -27.05 -19.05 25.66
CA PHE A 33 -26.51 -20.32 26.15
C PHE A 33 -25.21 -20.12 26.97
N ILE A 34 -24.30 -19.29 26.49
CA ILE A 34 -23.04 -18.98 27.19
C ILE A 34 -23.31 -18.21 28.49
N GLU A 35 -24.22 -17.23 28.46
CA GLU A 35 -24.57 -16.43 29.63
C GLU A 35 -25.22 -17.31 30.71
N SER A 36 -26.17 -18.17 30.33
CA SER A 36 -26.84 -19.13 31.23
C SER A 36 -25.84 -20.11 31.87
N SER A 37 -24.88 -20.61 31.08
CA SER A 37 -23.82 -21.49 31.59
C SER A 37 -22.94 -20.79 32.62
N CYS A 38 -22.61 -19.51 32.41
CA CYS A 38 -21.84 -18.71 33.36
C CYS A 38 -22.64 -18.37 34.63
N ASP A 39 -23.94 -18.13 34.51
CA ASP A 39 -24.83 -17.88 35.65
C ASP A 39 -24.94 -19.09 36.58
N ASN A 40 -24.94 -20.29 36.03
CA ASN A 40 -24.99 -21.52 36.82
C ASN A 40 -23.72 -21.70 37.67
N GLU A 41 -22.54 -21.33 37.15
CA GLU A 41 -21.29 -21.35 37.91
C GLU A 41 -21.27 -20.34 39.05
N LEU A 42 -21.86 -19.15 38.85
CA LEU A 42 -21.93 -18.09 39.86
C LEU A 42 -22.76 -18.48 41.10
N LYS A 43 -23.76 -19.36 40.93
CA LYS A 43 -24.68 -19.80 42.02
C LYS A 43 -24.06 -20.79 43.01
N THR A 44 -22.88 -21.35 42.73
CA THR A 44 -22.32 -22.49 43.48
C THR A 44 -21.49 -22.16 44.74
N VAL A 45 -21.30 -20.87 45.10
CA VAL A 45 -20.33 -20.48 46.16
C VAL A 45 -21.01 -20.17 47.50
N LYS A 46 -20.53 -20.81 48.59
CA LYS A 46 -21.17 -20.80 49.92
C LYS A 46 -20.68 -19.74 50.93
N LYS A 47 -19.50 -19.10 50.77
CA LYS A 47 -19.04 -17.95 51.60
C LYS A 47 -18.07 -17.05 50.82
N LYS A 48 -18.26 -15.72 50.89
CA LYS A 48 -17.41 -14.72 50.21
C LYS A 48 -16.71 -13.83 51.22
N ALA A 49 -15.39 -13.65 51.10
CA ALA A 49 -14.64 -12.71 51.92
C ALA A 49 -14.93 -11.26 51.50
N LYS A 50 -15.05 -10.33 52.46
CA LYS A 50 -15.24 -8.91 52.19
C LYS A 50 -13.90 -8.27 51.85
N VAL A 51 -13.86 -7.49 50.77
CA VAL A 51 -12.63 -6.81 50.31
C VAL A 51 -12.66 -5.36 50.78
N SER A 52 -11.59 -4.92 51.46
CA SER A 52 -11.37 -3.52 51.89
C SER A 52 -11.08 -2.61 50.69
N ASP A 53 -11.44 -1.34 50.77
CA ASP A 53 -11.19 -0.35 49.72
C ASP A 53 -9.68 -0.06 49.51
N ASP A 54 -8.84 -0.27 50.53
CA ASP A 54 -7.38 -0.08 50.44
C ASP A 54 -6.67 -1.16 49.61
N ASN A 55 -7.35 -2.28 49.29
CA ASN A 55 -6.81 -3.44 48.58
C ASN A 55 -7.46 -3.65 47.20
N ILE A 56 -8.03 -2.60 46.59
CA ILE A 56 -8.71 -2.73 45.29
C ILE A 56 -7.68 -2.93 44.17
N ILE A 57 -7.61 -4.16 43.67
CA ILE A 57 -6.89 -4.51 42.44
C ILE A 57 -7.93 -4.84 41.37
N ILE A 58 -7.81 -4.21 40.19
CA ILE A 58 -8.70 -4.50 39.05
C ILE A 58 -8.40 -5.92 38.54
N PRO A 59 -9.37 -6.86 38.56
CA PRO A 59 -9.14 -8.23 38.14
C PRO A 59 -8.76 -8.30 36.66
N LYS A 60 -7.69 -9.03 36.31
CA LYS A 60 -7.30 -9.31 34.92
C LYS A 60 -8.16 -10.43 34.34
N PHE A 61 -8.04 -10.69 33.04
CA PHE A 61 -8.77 -11.78 32.38
C PHE A 61 -8.50 -13.15 33.01
N THR A 62 -7.30 -13.40 33.50
CA THR A 62 -6.93 -14.66 34.18
C THR A 62 -7.61 -14.83 35.54
N ASP A 63 -8.02 -13.72 36.14
CA ASP A 63 -8.44 -13.65 37.54
C ASP A 63 -9.97 -13.55 37.65
N TYR A 64 -10.70 -13.99 36.62
CA TYR A 64 -12.16 -13.89 36.52
C TYR A 64 -12.87 -14.55 37.72
N ALA A 65 -12.27 -15.59 38.32
CA ALA A 65 -12.79 -16.25 39.52
C ALA A 65 -12.92 -15.30 40.72
N PHE A 66 -12.07 -14.26 40.82
CA PHE A 66 -12.15 -13.29 41.93
C PHE A 66 -13.45 -12.51 41.95
N ILE A 67 -14.11 -12.28 40.80
CA ILE A 67 -15.44 -11.65 40.73
C ILE A 67 -16.50 -12.52 41.41
N ARG A 68 -16.37 -13.84 41.29
CA ARG A 68 -17.26 -14.80 41.93
C ARG A 68 -16.95 -14.96 43.42
N ASP A 69 -15.67 -15.11 43.76
CA ASP A 69 -15.20 -15.58 45.07
C ASP A 69 -15.16 -14.48 46.14
N ASN A 70 -15.05 -13.20 45.73
CA ASN A 70 -15.00 -12.06 46.64
C ASN A 70 -16.32 -11.27 46.71
N ASN A 71 -16.57 -10.62 47.84
CA ASN A 71 -17.77 -9.80 48.06
C ASN A 71 -17.49 -8.31 47.80
N TYR A 72 -17.47 -7.89 46.54
CA TYR A 72 -17.28 -6.48 46.15
C TYR A 72 -18.53 -5.62 46.40
N ASN A 73 -18.33 -4.35 46.74
CA ASN A 73 -19.42 -3.37 46.80
C ASN A 73 -19.78 -2.85 45.38
N VAL A 74 -20.91 -2.15 45.24
CA VAL A 74 -21.37 -1.67 43.92
C VAL A 74 -20.42 -0.65 43.32
N GLN A 75 -19.80 0.22 44.12
CA GLN A 75 -18.86 1.24 43.63
C GLN A 75 -17.60 0.58 43.03
N GLN A 76 -17.02 -0.40 43.72
CA GLN A 76 -15.91 -1.23 43.24
C GLN A 76 -16.24 -1.91 41.91
N LEU A 77 -17.42 -2.54 41.81
CA LEU A 77 -17.87 -3.18 40.57
C LEU A 77 -18.06 -2.17 39.43
N LYS A 78 -18.56 -0.97 39.72
CA LYS A 78 -18.69 0.11 38.72
C LYS A 78 -17.32 0.59 38.22
N VAL A 79 -16.31 0.65 39.10
CA VAL A 79 -14.92 0.96 38.71
C VAL A 79 -14.37 -0.11 37.76
N PHE A 80 -14.56 -1.40 38.06
CA PHE A 80 -14.13 -2.49 37.19
C PHE A 80 -14.84 -2.46 35.83
N ALA A 81 -16.16 -2.24 35.84
CA ALA A 81 -16.95 -2.15 34.61
C ALA A 81 -16.48 -0.99 33.73
N LYS A 82 -16.19 0.17 34.33
CA LYS A 82 -15.66 1.35 33.62
C LYS A 82 -14.29 1.06 32.99
N HIS A 83 -13.38 0.41 33.70
CA HIS A 83 -12.05 0.06 33.19
C HIS A 83 -12.12 -0.78 31.90
N TYR A 84 -13.08 -1.70 31.82
CA TYR A 84 -13.28 -2.56 30.66
C TYR A 84 -14.30 -2.00 29.64
N ASN A 85 -14.71 -0.75 29.76
CA ASN A 85 -15.71 -0.10 28.91
C ASN A 85 -17.06 -0.85 28.85
N LEU A 86 -17.46 -1.47 29.97
CA LEU A 86 -18.74 -2.16 30.12
C LEU A 86 -19.81 -1.22 30.69
N LYS A 87 -21.08 -1.55 30.44
CA LYS A 87 -22.22 -0.83 31.02
C LYS A 87 -22.15 -0.81 32.56
N ILE A 88 -22.25 0.38 33.15
CA ILE A 88 -22.05 0.65 34.59
C ILE A 88 -23.39 0.63 35.38
N SER A 89 -24.53 0.73 34.69
CA SER A 89 -25.85 0.67 35.33
C SER A 89 -26.28 -0.76 35.65
N GLY A 90 -27.19 -0.88 36.63
CA GLY A 90 -27.77 -2.14 37.09
C GLY A 90 -27.57 -2.39 38.59
N ASN A 91 -28.19 -3.46 39.07
CA ASN A 91 -28.02 -3.94 40.44
C ASN A 91 -26.67 -4.70 40.59
N LYS A 92 -26.30 -5.00 41.84
CA LYS A 92 -25.03 -5.68 42.16
C LYS A 92 -24.87 -7.02 41.41
N SER A 93 -25.95 -7.80 41.30
CA SER A 93 -25.93 -9.11 40.63
C SER A 93 -25.64 -8.96 39.13
N GLN A 94 -26.31 -8.02 38.47
CA GLN A 94 -26.11 -7.71 37.06
C GLN A 94 -24.68 -7.25 36.75
N LEU A 95 -24.08 -6.44 37.64
CA LEU A 95 -22.69 -6.01 37.49
C LEU A 95 -21.69 -7.17 37.67
N ILE A 96 -21.91 -8.03 38.68
CA ILE A 96 -21.09 -9.22 38.91
C ILE A 96 -21.15 -10.15 37.71
N ASN A 97 -22.35 -10.47 37.22
CA ASN A 97 -22.53 -11.38 36.10
C ASN A 97 -21.85 -10.85 34.82
N ARG A 98 -22.12 -9.59 34.47
CA ARG A 98 -21.51 -8.93 33.30
C ARG A 98 -19.98 -8.96 33.34
N LEU A 99 -19.39 -8.61 34.49
CA LEU A 99 -17.94 -8.63 34.67
C LEU A 99 -17.38 -10.05 34.59
N TYR A 100 -18.02 -11.01 35.26
CA TYR A 100 -17.58 -12.40 35.27
C TYR A 100 -17.58 -13.00 33.85
N ILE A 101 -18.69 -12.86 33.12
CA ILE A 101 -18.83 -13.34 31.74
C ILE A 101 -17.74 -12.70 30.87
N PHE A 102 -17.63 -11.37 30.90
CA PHE A 102 -16.66 -10.66 30.08
C PHE A 102 -15.22 -11.11 30.34
N LEU A 103 -14.80 -11.20 31.60
CA LEU A 103 -13.43 -11.61 31.95
C LEU A 103 -13.18 -13.07 31.58
N LYS A 104 -14.13 -13.97 31.88
CA LYS A 104 -14.03 -15.40 31.56
C LYS A 104 -13.93 -15.61 30.05
N LEU A 105 -14.81 -15.02 29.25
CA LEU A 105 -14.78 -15.16 27.79
C LEU A 105 -13.52 -14.53 27.20
N SER A 106 -13.13 -13.34 27.67
CA SER A 106 -11.88 -12.69 27.27
C SER A 106 -10.67 -13.59 27.52
N SER A 107 -10.61 -14.30 28.66
CA SER A 107 -9.52 -15.24 28.97
C SER A 107 -9.40 -16.37 27.93
N ARG A 108 -10.55 -16.89 27.46
CA ARG A 108 -10.60 -17.96 26.45
C ARG A 108 -10.28 -17.44 25.05
N ILE A 109 -10.82 -16.28 24.70
CA ILE A 109 -10.56 -15.62 23.40
C ILE A 109 -9.08 -15.32 23.23
N VAL A 110 -8.39 -14.86 24.27
CA VAL A 110 -6.94 -14.59 24.21
C VAL A 110 -6.14 -15.84 23.85
N ILE A 111 -6.52 -17.02 24.34
CA ILE A 111 -5.88 -18.29 24.01
C ILE A 111 -6.11 -18.64 22.54
N ILE A 112 -7.33 -18.48 22.04
CA ILE A 112 -7.68 -18.72 20.63
C ILE A 112 -6.88 -17.78 19.72
N GLN A 113 -6.88 -16.48 20.03
CA GLN A 113 -6.13 -15.47 19.28
C GLN A 113 -4.62 -15.77 19.29
N LYS A 114 -4.06 -16.18 20.44
CA LYS A 114 -2.64 -16.59 20.53
C LYS A 114 -2.33 -17.75 19.59
N ASN A 115 -3.16 -18.80 19.60
CA ASN A 115 -2.97 -19.96 18.74
C ASN A 115 -3.11 -19.60 17.26
N PHE A 116 -4.09 -18.76 16.91
CA PHE A 116 -4.30 -18.27 15.56
C PHE A 116 -3.11 -17.45 15.04
N ARG A 117 -2.66 -16.45 15.82
CA ARG A 117 -1.46 -15.65 15.48
C ARG A 117 -0.22 -16.54 15.31
N GLY A 118 -0.03 -17.51 16.20
CA GLY A 118 1.06 -18.48 16.09
C GLY A 118 0.96 -19.35 14.82
N LYS A 119 -0.26 -19.74 14.41
CA LYS A 119 -0.48 -20.51 13.18
C LYS A 119 -0.14 -19.68 11.95
N LEU A 120 -0.50 -18.39 11.92
CA LEU A 120 -0.11 -17.48 10.85
C LEU A 120 1.41 -17.34 10.75
N GLN A 121 2.10 -17.11 11.87
CA GLN A 121 3.56 -17.00 11.90
C GLN A 121 4.25 -18.29 11.41
N ARG A 122 3.80 -19.46 11.88
CA ARG A 122 4.35 -20.74 11.42
C ARG A 122 4.11 -20.98 9.94
N ASN A 123 2.92 -20.65 9.44
CA ASN A 123 2.64 -20.73 8.02
C ASN A 123 3.55 -19.78 7.22
N TYR A 124 3.80 -18.56 7.71
CA TYR A 124 4.73 -17.61 7.08
C TYR A 124 6.15 -18.19 7.01
N ASN A 125 6.70 -18.66 8.14
CA ASN A 125 8.02 -19.27 8.20
C ASN A 125 8.14 -20.47 7.25
N ASN A 126 7.12 -21.33 7.17
CA ASN A 126 7.12 -22.47 6.27
C ASN A 126 7.13 -22.06 4.79
N CYS A 127 6.62 -20.87 4.44
CA CYS A 127 6.64 -20.39 3.07
C CYS A 127 8.05 -20.00 2.59
N HIS A 128 9.01 -19.74 3.50
CA HIS A 128 10.40 -19.44 3.11
C HIS A 128 11.17 -20.68 2.62
N GLY A 129 10.61 -21.87 2.80
CA GLY A 129 11.15 -23.12 2.27
C GLY A 129 12.21 -23.79 3.15
N PRO A 130 12.85 -24.85 2.62
CA PRO A 130 13.61 -25.81 3.42
C PRO A 130 14.90 -25.24 4.02
N ALA A 131 15.53 -24.25 3.39
CA ALA A 131 16.77 -23.64 3.87
C ALA A 131 16.53 -22.35 4.70
N PHE A 132 15.30 -22.11 5.16
CA PHE A 132 14.97 -20.89 5.91
C PHE A 132 15.76 -20.75 7.22
N ILE A 133 15.89 -21.84 7.97
CA ILE A 133 16.61 -21.86 9.24
C ILE A 133 18.11 -22.12 9.03
N ASP A 134 18.43 -23.09 8.18
CA ASP A 134 19.79 -23.48 7.87
C ASP A 134 20.10 -23.19 6.40
N ARG A 135 20.83 -22.10 6.16
CA ARG A 135 21.19 -21.64 4.82
C ARG A 135 22.34 -22.43 4.20
N SER A 136 23.05 -23.25 4.98
CA SER A 136 24.08 -24.14 4.46
C SER A 136 23.52 -25.24 3.56
N LEU A 137 22.20 -25.47 3.63
CA LEU A 137 21.49 -26.38 2.74
C LEU A 137 21.38 -25.86 1.30
N CYS A 138 21.60 -24.56 1.07
CA CYS A 138 21.56 -23.98 -0.27
C CYS A 138 22.76 -24.46 -1.11
N THR A 139 22.48 -24.76 -2.38
CA THR A 139 23.48 -25.19 -3.37
C THR A 139 24.25 -23.99 -3.91
N ASN A 140 23.59 -22.83 -4.01
CA ASN A 140 24.19 -21.56 -4.40
C ASN A 140 24.59 -20.74 -3.16
N THR A 141 25.71 -20.02 -3.26
CA THR A 141 26.25 -19.20 -2.19
C THR A 141 25.70 -17.78 -2.17
N SER A 142 25.34 -17.23 -3.34
CA SER A 142 24.84 -15.87 -3.52
C SER A 142 23.60 -15.84 -4.41
N ASP A 143 22.84 -14.75 -4.32
CA ASP A 143 21.67 -14.49 -5.18
C ASP A 143 22.10 -14.11 -6.60
N PHE A 144 21.25 -14.41 -7.59
CA PHE A 144 21.56 -14.24 -9.01
C PHE A 144 21.39 -12.81 -9.50
N LEU A 145 20.61 -11.97 -8.81
CA LEU A 145 20.34 -10.58 -9.22
C LEU A 145 20.97 -9.59 -8.25
N THR A 146 20.75 -9.74 -6.94
CA THR A 146 21.31 -8.81 -5.94
C THR A 146 22.78 -9.12 -5.63
N ILE A 147 23.25 -10.32 -5.99
CA ILE A 147 24.62 -10.80 -5.72
C ILE A 147 24.91 -10.93 -4.21
N GLU A 148 23.93 -10.68 -3.35
CA GLU A 148 24.06 -10.83 -1.90
C GLU A 148 24.27 -12.30 -1.53
N ASN A 149 25.14 -12.55 -0.56
CA ASN A 149 25.33 -13.91 -0.06
C ASN A 149 24.08 -14.39 0.66
N MET A 150 23.79 -15.68 0.52
CA MET A 150 22.64 -16.31 1.17
C MET A 150 22.68 -16.13 2.68
N VAL A 151 23.86 -16.11 3.31
CA VAL A 151 24.05 -15.93 4.77
C VAL A 151 23.78 -14.50 5.24
N ASP A 152 23.95 -13.51 4.36
CA ASP A 152 23.83 -12.10 4.71
C ASP A 152 22.39 -11.58 4.56
N LEU A 153 21.56 -12.26 3.76
CA LEU A 153 20.16 -11.86 3.54
C LEU A 153 19.35 -11.79 4.85
N PRO A 154 18.44 -10.81 5.02
CA PRO A 154 17.48 -10.84 6.11
C PRO A 154 16.55 -12.07 6.04
N PHE A 155 16.16 -12.65 7.18
CA PHE A 155 15.22 -13.78 7.19
C PHE A 155 13.89 -13.45 6.47
N SER A 156 13.41 -12.21 6.62
CA SER A 156 12.19 -11.75 5.94
C SER A 156 12.31 -11.69 4.42
N GLN A 157 13.55 -11.58 3.91
CA GLN A 157 13.88 -11.34 2.50
C GLN A 157 14.41 -12.59 1.79
N PHE A 158 14.80 -13.63 2.53
CA PHE A 158 15.29 -14.89 2.00
C PHE A 158 14.16 -15.81 1.54
N PHE A 159 14.34 -16.59 0.48
CA PHE A 159 13.45 -17.68 0.09
C PHE A 159 14.26 -18.87 -0.42
N SER A 160 13.75 -20.08 -0.26
CA SER A 160 14.36 -21.27 -0.82
C SER A 160 13.32 -22.27 -1.33
N TYR A 161 13.70 -23.10 -2.29
CA TYR A 161 12.91 -24.27 -2.66
C TYR A 161 13.81 -25.42 -3.09
N LYS A 162 13.29 -26.64 -2.97
CA LYS A 162 13.94 -27.85 -3.47
C LYS A 162 13.46 -28.12 -4.89
N ASP A 163 14.38 -28.19 -5.83
CA ASP A 163 14.10 -28.38 -7.25
C ASP A 163 13.96 -29.88 -7.60
N VAL A 164 13.57 -30.17 -8.83
CA VAL A 164 13.30 -31.53 -9.33
C VAL A 164 14.54 -32.44 -9.33
N ASP A 165 15.73 -31.84 -9.41
CA ASP A 165 17.03 -32.50 -9.33
C ASP A 165 17.44 -32.82 -7.87
N GLY A 166 16.65 -32.39 -6.89
CA GLY A 166 16.89 -32.63 -5.48
C GLY A 166 17.79 -31.59 -4.80
N PHE A 167 18.33 -30.63 -5.54
CA PHE A 167 19.11 -29.53 -5.00
C PHE A 167 18.19 -28.46 -4.39
N ILE A 168 18.69 -27.77 -3.36
CA ILE A 168 17.98 -26.64 -2.74
C ILE A 168 18.64 -25.36 -3.21
N TYR A 169 17.84 -24.45 -3.75
CA TYR A 169 18.31 -23.14 -4.20
C TYR A 169 17.72 -22.04 -3.31
N GLY A 170 18.60 -21.14 -2.88
CA GLY A 170 18.25 -19.95 -2.12
C GLY A 170 18.18 -18.72 -3.02
N PHE A 171 17.32 -17.79 -2.66
CA PHE A 171 17.03 -16.58 -3.42
C PHE A 171 16.76 -15.42 -2.47
N ASP A 172 17.10 -14.23 -2.92
CA ASP A 172 16.43 -13.03 -2.46
C ASP A 172 15.01 -12.99 -3.05
N ILE A 173 14.01 -12.71 -2.21
CA ILE A 173 12.62 -12.58 -2.62
C ILE A 173 12.45 -11.53 -3.72
N ILE A 174 13.20 -10.42 -3.69
CA ILE A 174 13.11 -9.38 -4.71
C ILE A 174 13.50 -9.94 -6.08
N SER A 175 14.58 -10.72 -6.13
CA SER A 175 15.13 -11.31 -7.33
C SER A 175 14.18 -12.33 -7.92
N LEU A 176 13.73 -13.27 -7.10
CA LEU A 176 12.83 -14.34 -7.53
C LEU A 176 11.45 -13.80 -7.95
N TYR A 177 10.92 -12.82 -7.22
CA TYR A 177 9.65 -12.19 -7.56
C TYR A 177 9.70 -11.49 -8.91
N ASN A 178 10.76 -10.72 -9.17
CA ASN A 178 10.93 -10.00 -10.44
C ASN A 178 11.19 -10.94 -11.61
N LEU A 179 11.91 -12.04 -11.40
CA LEU A 179 12.06 -13.12 -12.38
C LEU A 179 10.70 -13.71 -12.78
N ILE A 180 9.86 -14.05 -11.79
CA ILE A 180 8.53 -14.63 -12.03
C ILE A 180 7.62 -13.65 -12.78
N ILE A 181 7.66 -12.35 -12.44
CA ILE A 181 6.86 -11.34 -13.14
C ILE A 181 7.32 -11.18 -14.59
N LYS A 182 8.62 -11.05 -14.84
CA LYS A 182 9.16 -10.82 -16.19
C LYS A 182 8.99 -12.02 -17.10
N SER A 183 9.19 -13.24 -16.59
CA SER A 183 9.18 -14.47 -17.40
C SER A 183 7.81 -15.17 -17.44
N GLY A 184 6.88 -14.81 -16.55
CA GLY A 184 5.53 -15.37 -16.51
C GLY A 184 5.51 -16.89 -16.33
N LYS A 185 4.69 -17.60 -17.12
CA LYS A 185 4.53 -19.07 -17.03
C LYS A 185 5.76 -19.88 -17.44
N LYS A 186 6.77 -19.24 -18.04
CA LYS A 186 8.02 -19.87 -18.49
C LYS A 186 9.21 -19.47 -17.60
N ALA A 187 8.94 -19.07 -16.36
CA ALA A 187 10.01 -18.73 -15.43
C ALA A 187 10.84 -19.97 -15.12
N GLN A 188 12.15 -19.86 -15.32
CA GLN A 188 13.12 -20.92 -15.10
C GLN A 188 14.06 -20.52 -13.98
N ASN A 189 14.54 -21.51 -13.22
CA ASN A 189 15.56 -21.31 -12.22
C ASN A 189 16.85 -20.79 -12.89
N PRO A 190 17.41 -19.65 -12.45
CA PRO A 190 18.58 -19.04 -13.07
C PRO A 190 19.85 -19.89 -12.98
N TYR A 191 19.93 -20.85 -12.04
CA TYR A 191 21.14 -21.66 -11.81
C TYR A 191 21.20 -22.93 -12.67
N ASN A 192 20.07 -23.57 -12.95
CA ASN A 192 20.02 -24.84 -13.68
C ASN A 192 19.06 -24.83 -14.90
N ARG A 193 18.33 -23.73 -15.12
CA ARG A 193 17.34 -23.53 -16.20
C ARG A 193 16.15 -24.48 -16.18
N ASN A 194 15.93 -25.21 -15.09
CA ASN A 194 14.72 -26.00 -14.90
C ASN A 194 13.51 -25.07 -14.74
N ASP A 195 12.35 -25.50 -15.23
CA ASP A 195 11.11 -24.73 -15.06
C ASP A 195 10.74 -24.62 -13.57
N LEU A 196 10.38 -23.42 -13.12
CA LEU A 196 9.96 -23.21 -11.75
C LEU A 196 8.63 -23.95 -11.48
N PRO A 197 8.56 -24.81 -10.44
CA PRO A 197 7.31 -25.48 -10.08
C PRO A 197 6.20 -24.48 -9.76
N LYS A 198 4.95 -24.81 -10.11
CA LYS A 198 3.80 -23.92 -9.86
C LYS A 198 3.59 -23.66 -8.37
N GLU A 199 3.99 -24.61 -7.54
CA GLU A 199 3.97 -24.57 -6.09
C GLU A 199 4.86 -23.44 -5.56
N VAL A 200 6.01 -23.18 -6.20
CA VAL A 200 6.92 -22.07 -5.82
C VAL A 200 6.20 -20.74 -6.00
N LEU A 201 5.54 -20.54 -7.14
CA LEU A 201 4.78 -19.31 -7.42
C LEU A 201 3.66 -19.12 -6.39
N GLN A 202 2.93 -20.19 -6.06
CA GLN A 202 1.87 -20.11 -5.06
C GLN A 202 2.42 -19.81 -3.65
N THR A 203 3.57 -20.38 -3.32
CA THR A 203 4.22 -20.20 -2.02
C THR A 203 4.71 -18.77 -1.84
N ILE A 204 5.35 -18.17 -2.85
CA ILE A 204 5.78 -16.76 -2.82
C ILE A 204 4.59 -15.80 -2.69
N ARG A 205 3.50 -16.04 -3.43
CA ARG A 205 2.28 -15.23 -3.28
C ARG A 205 1.70 -15.32 -1.87
N ASN A 206 1.68 -16.53 -1.29
CA ASN A 206 1.24 -16.74 0.07
C ASN A 206 2.16 -16.05 1.09
N LEU A 207 3.47 -16.10 0.88
CA LEU A 207 4.48 -15.44 1.70
C LEU A 207 4.26 -13.92 1.72
N ILE A 208 4.14 -13.29 0.55
CA ILE A 208 3.88 -11.84 0.43
C ILE A 208 2.53 -11.45 1.04
N ARG A 209 1.50 -12.32 0.90
CA ARG A 209 0.20 -12.06 1.53
C ARG A 209 0.29 -12.13 3.05
N LEU A 210 0.98 -13.13 3.59
CA LEU A 210 1.16 -13.32 5.03
C LEU A 210 2.04 -12.23 5.64
N SER A 211 3.09 -11.77 4.93
CA SER A 211 3.93 -10.67 5.40
C SER A 211 3.13 -9.39 5.61
N LYS A 212 2.23 -9.05 4.67
CA LYS A 212 1.31 -7.90 4.80
C LYS A 212 0.39 -8.03 6.01
N ILE A 213 -0.18 -9.22 6.23
CA ILE A 213 -1.06 -9.48 7.40
C ILE A 213 -0.27 -9.34 8.71
N LEU A 214 0.97 -9.83 8.74
CA LEU A 214 1.85 -9.81 9.91
C LEU A 214 2.63 -8.50 10.06
N LYS A 215 2.49 -7.56 9.11
CA LYS A 215 3.24 -6.29 9.03
C LYS A 215 4.77 -6.48 9.00
N ILE A 216 5.22 -7.53 8.32
CA ILE A 216 6.64 -7.80 8.08
C ILE A 216 7.03 -7.15 6.75
N GLN A 217 8.08 -6.32 6.76
CA GLN A 217 8.58 -5.65 5.56
C GLN A 217 9.34 -6.63 4.67
N ILE A 218 9.04 -6.60 3.37
CA ILE A 218 9.68 -7.39 2.33
C ILE A 218 9.79 -6.48 1.11
N ASP A 219 10.99 -6.39 0.55
CA ASP A 219 11.24 -5.62 -0.67
C ASP A 219 10.97 -6.49 -1.89
N ILE A 220 10.10 -6.01 -2.78
CA ILE A 220 9.72 -6.70 -4.03
C ILE A 220 9.94 -5.84 -5.27
N ASP A 221 10.15 -4.55 -5.08
CA ASP A 221 10.33 -3.58 -6.15
C ASP A 221 11.82 -3.32 -6.33
N ILE A 222 12.34 -3.59 -7.53
CA ILE A 222 13.69 -3.17 -7.90
C ILE A 222 13.65 -1.64 -7.96
N LYS A 223 14.25 -0.98 -6.97
CA LYS A 223 14.47 0.47 -7.00
C LYS A 223 15.56 0.75 -8.01
N ASP A 224 15.17 0.90 -9.28
CA ASP A 224 16.10 1.35 -10.31
C ASP A 224 16.44 2.82 -10.01
N VAL A 225 17.64 3.09 -9.51
CA VAL A 225 18.18 4.47 -9.44
C VAL A 225 18.18 5.10 -10.84
N ASN A 226 18.17 4.25 -11.88
CA ASN A 226 18.01 4.65 -13.27
C ASN A 226 16.58 5.04 -13.64
N ASP A 227 15.52 4.68 -12.92
CA ASP A 227 14.15 5.02 -13.37
C ASP A 227 13.87 6.51 -13.24
N ASP A 228 14.34 7.15 -12.17
CA ASP A 228 14.22 8.61 -12.01
C ASP A 228 15.12 9.35 -13.02
N ILE A 229 16.35 8.87 -13.23
CA ILE A 229 17.30 9.45 -14.19
C ILE A 229 16.86 9.20 -15.65
N SER A 230 16.29 8.03 -15.95
CA SER A 230 15.77 7.63 -17.26
C SER A 230 14.50 8.39 -17.59
N ASN A 231 13.61 8.61 -16.63
CA ASN A 231 12.44 9.45 -16.81
C ASN A 231 12.82 10.90 -17.11
N GLN A 232 13.78 11.47 -16.38
CA GLN A 232 14.28 12.83 -16.63
C GLN A 232 14.93 12.93 -18.02
N LYS A 233 15.86 12.03 -18.35
CA LYS A 233 16.50 11.99 -19.67
C LYS A 233 15.52 11.72 -20.80
N SER A 234 14.50 10.88 -20.58
CA SER A 234 13.43 10.61 -21.55
C SER A 234 12.61 11.86 -21.85
N ILE A 235 12.29 12.65 -20.82
CA ILE A 235 11.59 13.93 -20.99
C ILE A 235 12.49 14.93 -21.72
N GLU A 236 13.77 15.02 -21.36
CA GLU A 236 14.74 15.88 -22.06
C GLU A 236 14.86 15.52 -23.54
N LEU A 237 14.95 14.23 -23.88
CA LEU A 237 15.00 13.77 -25.27
C LEU A 237 13.71 14.09 -26.04
N LYS A 238 12.54 13.97 -25.41
CA LYS A 238 11.25 14.35 -26.02
C LYS A 238 11.15 15.85 -26.26
N ILE A 239 11.64 16.67 -25.32
CA ILE A 239 11.67 18.12 -25.47
C ILE A 239 12.64 18.49 -26.61
N LEU A 240 13.80 17.85 -26.67
CA LEU A 240 14.74 18.03 -27.78
C LEU A 240 14.10 17.72 -29.13
N ASP A 241 13.36 16.61 -29.26
CA ASP A 241 12.64 16.22 -30.48
C ASP A 241 11.58 17.26 -30.90
N ILE A 242 10.85 17.82 -29.94
CA ILE A 242 9.88 18.91 -30.19
C ILE A 242 10.60 20.13 -30.79
N PHE A 243 11.72 20.55 -30.21
CA PHE A 243 12.47 21.72 -30.69
C PHE A 243 13.13 21.47 -32.05
N GLN A 244 13.65 20.26 -32.29
CA GLN A 244 14.11 19.87 -33.63
C GLN A 244 12.98 19.91 -34.67
N THR A 245 11.77 19.55 -34.27
CA THR A 245 10.59 19.66 -35.14
C THR A 245 10.26 21.12 -35.42
N ILE A 246 10.33 22.00 -34.41
CA ILE A 246 10.17 23.45 -34.56
C ILE A 246 11.21 24.02 -35.56
N ASP A 247 12.47 23.59 -35.46
CA ASP A 247 13.53 23.98 -36.39
C ASP A 247 13.24 23.50 -37.82
N SER A 248 12.75 22.26 -37.98
CA SER A 248 12.37 21.71 -39.29
C SER A 248 11.20 22.44 -39.96
N LEU A 249 10.35 23.09 -39.15
CA LEU A 249 9.26 23.96 -39.60
C LEU A 249 9.75 25.36 -40.02
N GLY A 250 11.03 25.67 -39.80
CA GLY A 250 11.68 26.91 -40.23
C GLY A 250 11.86 27.96 -39.13
N ASN A 251 11.68 27.60 -37.86
CA ASN A 251 11.81 28.51 -36.73
C ASN A 251 13.06 28.19 -35.93
N TYR A 252 13.96 29.16 -35.71
CA TYR A 252 15.11 28.95 -34.83
C TYR A 252 14.66 28.73 -33.38
N SER A 253 15.11 27.63 -32.78
CA SER A 253 14.76 27.28 -31.40
C SER A 253 15.93 26.66 -30.63
N ASP A 254 15.89 26.74 -29.30
CA ASP A 254 16.85 26.08 -28.41
C ASP A 254 16.11 25.39 -27.25
N PRO A 255 16.23 24.06 -27.10
CA PRO A 255 15.61 23.30 -26.01
C PRO A 255 15.95 23.82 -24.62
N ALA A 256 17.13 24.44 -24.44
CA ALA A 256 17.55 25.04 -23.18
C ALA A 256 16.57 26.11 -22.71
N TRP A 257 15.86 26.79 -23.63
CA TRP A 257 14.88 27.83 -23.26
C TRP A 257 13.73 27.30 -22.42
N PHE A 258 13.33 26.04 -22.61
CA PHE A 258 12.33 25.39 -21.79
C PHE A 258 12.95 24.58 -20.63
N LEU A 259 14.05 23.88 -20.88
CA LEU A 259 14.71 23.04 -19.87
C LEU A 259 15.31 23.87 -18.71
N SER A 260 15.74 25.11 -18.96
CA SER A 260 16.31 25.97 -17.91
C SER A 260 15.26 26.67 -17.04
N LEU A 261 13.96 26.53 -17.34
CA LEU A 261 12.91 27.21 -16.58
C LEU A 261 12.76 26.61 -15.18
N ASN A 262 12.58 27.48 -14.19
CA ASN A 262 12.18 27.06 -12.84
C ASN A 262 10.64 26.84 -12.76
N ARG A 263 10.16 26.26 -11.66
CA ARG A 263 8.73 25.97 -11.45
C ARG A 263 7.82 27.18 -11.68
N GLN A 264 8.17 28.36 -11.16
CA GLN A 264 7.34 29.56 -11.32
C GLN A 264 7.27 30.02 -12.77
N GLN A 265 8.38 29.94 -13.49
CA GLN A 265 8.45 30.28 -14.91
C GLN A 265 7.66 29.28 -15.77
N ILE A 266 7.68 27.99 -15.44
CA ILE A 266 6.88 26.97 -16.12
C ILE A 266 5.38 27.22 -15.91
N LEU A 267 4.98 27.55 -14.68
CA LEU A 267 3.59 27.92 -14.37
C LEU A 267 3.17 29.22 -15.07
N LYS A 268 4.09 30.18 -15.21
CA LYS A 268 3.85 31.40 -15.99
C LYS A 268 3.71 31.04 -17.47
N PHE A 269 4.60 30.22 -18.02
CA PHE A 269 4.59 29.77 -19.41
C PHE A 269 3.26 29.17 -19.82
N VAL A 270 2.72 28.22 -19.04
CA VAL A 270 1.43 27.60 -19.34
C VAL A 270 0.29 28.63 -19.32
N ARG A 271 0.32 29.60 -18.39
CA ARG A 271 -0.67 30.67 -18.31
C ARG A 271 -0.58 31.62 -19.50
N GLU A 272 0.62 32.06 -19.87
CA GLU A 272 0.83 32.91 -21.05
C GLU A 272 0.42 32.19 -22.34
N LEU A 273 0.74 30.90 -22.47
CA LEU A 273 0.36 30.11 -23.64
C LEU A 273 -1.17 29.97 -23.75
N HIS A 274 -1.85 29.73 -22.62
CA HIS A 274 -3.31 29.69 -22.57
C HIS A 274 -3.93 31.04 -22.92
N ASP A 275 -3.38 32.12 -22.36
CA ASP A 275 -3.86 33.48 -22.62
C ASP A 275 -3.68 33.90 -24.08
N ILE A 276 -2.53 33.59 -24.67
CA ILE A 276 -2.27 33.80 -26.10
C ILE A 276 -3.26 33.01 -26.95
N TRP A 277 -3.46 31.73 -26.64
CA TRP A 277 -4.30 30.84 -27.43
C TRP A 277 -5.79 31.23 -27.40
N ASP A 278 -6.31 31.56 -26.22
CA ASP A 278 -7.74 31.79 -26.06
C ASP A 278 -8.17 33.24 -26.24
N TYR A 279 -7.31 34.20 -25.92
CA TYR A 279 -7.68 35.60 -25.89
C TYR A 279 -6.86 36.45 -26.86
N ARG A 280 -5.53 36.38 -26.83
CA ARG A 280 -4.72 37.40 -27.53
C ARG A 280 -4.53 37.16 -29.01
N ALA A 281 -4.44 35.91 -29.44
CA ALA A 281 -4.26 35.57 -30.84
C ALA A 281 -5.54 35.75 -31.68
N GLN A 282 -6.71 35.94 -31.05
CA GLN A 282 -8.01 36.14 -31.73
C GLN A 282 -8.30 35.11 -32.84
N LEU A 283 -7.91 33.86 -32.61
CA LEU A 283 -8.03 32.78 -33.57
C LEU A 283 -9.48 32.38 -33.80
N SER A 284 -9.87 32.22 -35.07
CA SER A 284 -11.16 31.62 -35.42
C SER A 284 -11.23 30.17 -34.94
N ALA A 285 -12.45 29.68 -34.64
CA ALA A 285 -12.64 28.29 -34.21
C ALA A 285 -12.16 27.27 -35.26
N GLU A 286 -12.19 27.64 -36.54
CA GLU A 286 -11.62 26.85 -37.64
C GLU A 286 -10.09 26.79 -37.56
N THR A 287 -9.43 27.94 -37.39
CA THR A 287 -7.97 28.00 -37.26
C THR A 287 -7.49 27.23 -36.04
N LYS A 288 -8.18 27.34 -34.90
CA LYS A 288 -7.87 26.53 -33.71
C LYS A 288 -7.96 25.03 -33.99
N ARG A 289 -8.98 24.57 -34.73
CA ARG A 289 -9.12 23.15 -35.12
C ARG A 289 -8.06 22.69 -36.12
N ASN A 290 -7.63 23.56 -37.02
CA ASN A 290 -6.58 23.25 -37.99
C ASN A 290 -5.22 23.07 -37.30
N ILE A 291 -4.92 23.88 -36.28
CA ILE A 291 -3.69 23.76 -35.48
C ILE A 291 -3.78 22.60 -34.47
N CYS A 292 -4.93 22.40 -33.81
CA CYS A 292 -5.12 21.40 -32.75
C CYS A 292 -6.42 20.59 -32.94
N PRO A 293 -6.46 19.64 -33.89
CA PRO A 293 -7.63 18.79 -34.13
C PRO A 293 -7.92 17.85 -32.94
N PRO A 294 -9.17 17.37 -32.77
CA PRO A 294 -10.37 17.70 -33.58
C PRO A 294 -11.13 18.95 -33.09
N ASN A 295 -10.92 19.37 -31.83
CA ASN A 295 -11.78 20.38 -31.18
C ASN A 295 -11.14 21.77 -31.05
N GLY A 296 -9.85 21.94 -31.39
CA GLY A 296 -9.14 23.20 -31.24
C GLY A 296 -8.75 23.57 -29.81
N ASP A 297 -8.87 22.61 -28.88
CA ASP A 297 -8.55 22.78 -27.47
C ASP A 297 -7.34 21.91 -27.07
N PRO A 298 -6.15 22.50 -26.92
CA PRO A 298 -4.95 21.82 -26.46
C PRO A 298 -4.92 21.62 -24.94
N PHE A 299 -5.69 22.39 -24.15
CA PHE A 299 -5.66 22.41 -22.68
C PHE A 299 -6.65 21.44 -22.02
N ARG A 300 -7.54 20.78 -22.77
CA ARG A 300 -8.57 19.86 -22.24
C ARG A 300 -8.11 18.84 -21.19
N ASN A 301 -6.88 18.34 -21.31
CA ASN A 301 -6.32 17.32 -20.39
C ASN A 301 -5.39 17.92 -19.33
N ILE A 302 -5.34 19.24 -19.19
CA ILE A 302 -4.47 19.94 -18.25
C ILE A 302 -5.23 20.19 -16.95
N ASN A 303 -4.80 19.50 -15.89
CA ASN A 303 -5.30 19.70 -14.55
C ASN A 303 -4.48 20.81 -13.85
N ALA A 304 -4.98 22.05 -13.91
CA ALA A 304 -4.34 23.19 -13.27
C ALA A 304 -4.11 22.99 -11.76
N THR A 305 -4.99 22.28 -11.06
CA THR A 305 -4.84 22.01 -9.62
C THR A 305 -3.68 21.07 -9.32
N TYR A 306 -3.40 20.11 -10.21
CA TYR A 306 -2.25 19.22 -10.09
C TYR A 306 -0.94 19.98 -10.29
N ILE A 307 -0.83 20.81 -11.33
CA ILE A 307 0.41 21.54 -11.65
C ILE A 307 0.76 22.56 -10.55
N VAL A 308 -0.24 23.22 -9.96
CA VAL A 308 -0.01 24.18 -8.87
C VAL A 308 0.48 23.49 -7.60
N ASN A 309 -0.03 22.30 -7.28
CA ASN A 309 0.30 21.59 -6.04
C ASN A 309 1.54 20.69 -6.14
N GLU A 310 1.97 20.32 -7.35
CA GLU A 310 3.17 19.53 -7.56
C GLU A 310 4.44 20.34 -7.23
N SER A 311 5.36 19.69 -6.51
CA SER A 311 6.63 20.25 -6.05
C SER A 311 7.81 19.83 -6.93
N ASN A 312 7.74 18.64 -7.52
CA ASN A 312 8.79 18.12 -8.39
C ASN A 312 8.69 18.71 -9.80
N ILE A 313 9.74 19.41 -10.24
CA ILE A 313 9.81 20.06 -11.54
C ILE A 313 9.73 19.07 -12.71
N ASP A 314 10.26 17.86 -12.56
CA ASP A 314 10.28 16.86 -13.62
C ASP A 314 8.89 16.25 -13.83
N ASN A 315 8.10 16.10 -12.75
CA ASN A 315 6.69 15.73 -12.85
C ASN A 315 5.87 16.82 -13.57
N ILE A 316 6.18 18.10 -13.32
CA ILE A 316 5.56 19.23 -14.00
C ILE A 316 5.91 19.21 -15.50
N ARG A 317 7.19 19.00 -15.85
CA ARG A 317 7.63 18.86 -17.25
C ARG A 317 6.96 17.68 -17.94
N LYS A 318 6.83 16.53 -17.25
CA LYS A 318 6.11 15.35 -17.74
C LYS A 318 4.65 15.64 -18.06
N PHE A 319 4.04 16.53 -17.29
CA PHE A 319 2.65 16.93 -17.49
C PHE A 319 2.48 17.93 -18.64
N ILE A 320 3.50 18.75 -18.92
CA ILE A 320 3.46 19.82 -19.91
C ILE A 320 3.97 19.38 -21.29
N TYR A 321 4.89 18.42 -21.38
CA TYR A 321 5.39 17.96 -22.69
C TYR A 321 4.27 17.54 -23.67
N PRO A 322 3.17 16.84 -23.26
CA PRO A 322 2.12 16.46 -24.20
C PRO A 322 1.37 17.66 -24.76
N LEU A 323 1.33 18.78 -24.02
CA LEU A 323 0.78 20.04 -24.50
C LEU A 323 1.64 20.57 -25.65
N LEU A 324 2.96 20.67 -25.43
CA LEU A 324 3.91 21.16 -26.44
C LEU A 324 3.88 20.30 -27.70
N GLU A 325 3.91 18.99 -27.52
CA GLU A 325 3.81 18.01 -28.61
C GLU A 325 2.52 18.21 -29.41
N LYS A 326 1.39 18.43 -28.72
CA LYS A 326 0.10 18.66 -29.38
C LYS A 326 0.11 19.93 -30.23
N PHE A 327 0.67 21.02 -29.72
CA PHE A 327 0.79 22.29 -30.46
C PHE A 327 1.66 22.16 -31.72
N VAL A 328 2.79 21.45 -31.64
CA VAL A 328 3.77 21.38 -32.73
C VAL A 328 3.42 20.31 -33.76
N ASN A 329 2.92 19.15 -33.32
CA ASN A 329 2.80 17.96 -34.19
C ASN A 329 1.39 17.73 -34.73
N SER A 330 0.34 18.27 -34.11
CA SER A 330 -1.05 17.89 -34.43
C SER A 330 -1.69 18.67 -35.57
N GLY A 331 -1.04 19.73 -36.09
CA GLY A 331 -1.61 20.54 -37.16
C GLY A 331 -1.92 19.74 -38.43
N VAL A 332 -3.02 20.10 -39.12
CA VAL A 332 -3.51 19.39 -40.32
C VAL A 332 -2.57 19.50 -41.53
N ASP A 333 -1.81 20.60 -41.62
CA ASP A 333 -0.83 20.87 -42.66
C ASP A 333 0.44 21.52 -42.06
N LYS A 334 1.46 21.74 -42.90
CA LYS A 334 2.72 22.33 -42.46
C LYS A 334 2.54 23.74 -41.90
N ASP A 335 1.67 24.55 -42.49
CA ASP A 335 1.44 25.94 -42.07
C ASP A 335 0.75 26.00 -40.69
N SER A 336 -0.21 25.12 -40.43
CA SER A 336 -0.88 25.00 -39.13
C SER A 336 0.08 24.51 -38.04
N LYS A 337 1.00 23.59 -38.38
CA LYS A 337 2.06 23.15 -37.46
C LYS A 337 3.05 24.27 -37.15
N SER A 338 3.48 25.01 -38.17
CA SER A 338 4.32 26.19 -38.02
C SER A 338 3.65 27.23 -37.11
N LEU A 339 2.36 27.48 -37.31
CA LEU A 339 1.60 28.43 -36.49
C LEU A 339 1.48 27.96 -35.02
N GLY A 340 1.27 26.66 -34.79
CA GLY A 340 1.33 26.07 -33.44
C GLY A 340 2.70 26.23 -32.76
N ALA A 341 3.79 26.00 -33.51
CA ALA A 341 5.15 26.23 -33.05
C ALA A 341 5.40 27.72 -32.70
N TYR A 342 4.89 28.65 -33.49
CA TYR A 342 4.99 30.09 -33.22
C TYR A 342 4.35 30.49 -31.88
N TYR A 343 3.20 29.91 -31.52
CA TYR A 343 2.57 30.23 -30.23
C TYR A 343 3.35 29.67 -29.04
N VAL A 344 3.91 28.47 -29.17
CA VAL A 344 4.81 27.89 -28.16
C VAL A 344 6.05 28.76 -27.96
N LEU A 345 6.72 29.15 -29.04
CA LEU A 345 7.89 30.03 -28.99
C LEU A 345 7.53 31.41 -28.44
N GLY A 346 6.38 31.97 -28.82
CA GLY A 346 5.91 33.26 -28.32
C GLY A 346 5.74 33.25 -26.81
N ALA A 347 5.02 32.26 -26.27
CA ALA A 347 4.89 32.10 -24.82
C ALA A 347 6.24 31.87 -24.12
N LEU A 348 7.19 31.18 -24.75
CA LEU A 348 8.55 30.99 -24.22
C LEU A 348 9.31 32.31 -24.09
N THR A 349 9.18 33.22 -25.06
CA THR A 349 9.84 34.54 -24.98
C THR A 349 9.39 35.37 -23.78
N LEU A 350 8.19 35.16 -23.25
CA LEU A 350 7.66 35.89 -22.08
C LEU A 350 8.20 35.41 -20.73
N VAL A 351 8.88 34.25 -20.72
CA VAL A 351 9.38 33.60 -19.49
C VAL A 351 10.87 33.33 -19.51
N ASN A 352 11.51 33.33 -20.68
CA ASN A 352 12.94 33.09 -20.86
C ASN A 352 13.60 34.27 -21.59
N GLN A 353 14.56 34.93 -20.92
CA GLN A 353 15.25 36.09 -21.48
C GLN A 353 16.07 35.74 -22.74
N ASN A 354 16.71 34.58 -22.78
CA ASN A 354 17.52 34.16 -23.92
C ASN A 354 16.65 33.89 -25.16
N ALA A 355 15.45 33.36 -24.95
CA ALA A 355 14.46 33.21 -26.02
C ALA A 355 13.99 34.59 -26.53
N ALA A 356 13.71 35.53 -25.62
CA ALA A 356 13.29 36.89 -25.99
C ALA A 356 14.34 37.66 -26.79
N THR A 357 15.62 37.53 -26.43
CA THR A 357 16.72 38.17 -27.16
C THR A 357 16.98 37.50 -28.52
N SER A 358 16.75 36.19 -28.63
CA SER A 358 16.95 35.44 -29.87
C SER A 358 15.80 35.62 -30.87
N LEU A 359 14.58 35.86 -30.37
CA LEU A 359 13.37 36.11 -31.18
C LEU A 359 12.67 37.43 -30.80
N PRO A 360 13.31 38.61 -30.99
CA PRO A 360 12.76 39.88 -30.51
C PRO A 360 11.41 40.26 -31.14
N TRP A 361 11.21 39.94 -32.43
CA TRP A 361 9.96 40.23 -33.13
C TRP A 361 8.78 39.44 -32.56
N LEU A 362 9.03 38.20 -32.13
CA LEU A 362 8.01 37.32 -31.56
C LEU A 362 7.71 37.75 -30.13
N PHE A 363 8.72 38.13 -29.36
CA PHE A 363 8.52 38.75 -28.06
C PHE A 363 7.67 40.01 -28.18
N GLN A 364 7.98 40.91 -29.12
CA GLN A 364 7.22 42.14 -29.31
C GLN A 364 5.76 41.87 -29.67
N SER A 365 5.48 40.87 -30.52
CA SER A 365 4.10 40.54 -30.94
C SER A 365 3.24 39.96 -29.81
N VAL A 366 3.86 39.30 -28.83
CA VAL A 366 3.17 38.75 -27.65
C VAL A 366 3.51 39.46 -26.34
N SER A 367 4.25 40.56 -26.36
CA SER A 367 4.46 41.38 -25.16
C SER A 367 3.25 42.28 -24.91
N TYR A 368 3.00 42.60 -23.64
CA TYR A 368 2.05 43.62 -23.23
C TYR A 368 2.75 44.51 -22.20
N PHE A 369 2.54 45.82 -22.28
CA PHE A 369 3.10 46.80 -21.36
C PHE A 369 2.16 47.04 -20.18
#